data_AF-A0A522DL24-F1
#
_entry.id   AF-A0A522DL24-F1
#
_cell.length_a   1.000
_cell.length_b   1.000
_cell.length_c   1.000
_cell.angle_alpha   90.00
_cell.angle_beta   90.00
_cell.angle_gamma   90.00
#
_symmetry.space_group_name_H-M   'P 1'
#
loop_
_entity.id
_entity.type
_entity.pdbx_description
1 polymer ?
#
loop_
_entity_poly.entity_id
_entity_poly.type
_entity_poly.pdbx_seq_one_letter_code
_entity_poly.pdbx_strand_id
1 'polypeptide(L)'
;MILLAGLTRGQACAQAVHAAGESAPFRLPKGTVAVALEADDQAHLLELDARLSAGGISHALITECDGQVMAIGIEPTRDRAKIRKVTSHLRLIK
;
A
#
# COMPACT_ATOMS: atom_id res chain seq x y z
N MET A 1 1.93 -2.76 1.75
CA MET A 1 0.70 -2.15 1.23
C MET A 1 0.08 -1.27 2.31
N ILE A 2 -0.65 -0.24 1.91
CA ILE A 2 -1.38 0.68 2.79
C ILE A 2 -2.84 0.64 2.33
N LEU A 3 -3.79 0.47 3.24
CA LEU A 3 -5.21 0.27 2.95
C LEU A 3 -6.02 1.41 3.58
N LEU A 4 -7.13 1.79 2.95
CA LEU A 4 -8.09 2.74 3.52
C LEU A 4 -8.68 2.19 4.83
N ALA A 5 -8.78 3.02 5.86
CA ALA A 5 -9.43 2.66 7.12
C ALA A 5 -10.94 2.42 6.94
N GLY A 6 -11.53 1.63 7.84
CA GLY A 6 -12.98 1.41 7.89
C GLY A 6 -13.53 0.43 6.86
N LEU A 7 -12.68 -0.18 6.02
CA LEU A 7 -13.07 -1.26 5.14
C LEU A 7 -13.56 -2.47 5.94
N THR A 8 -14.59 -3.15 5.44
CA THR A 8 -14.93 -4.49 5.95
C THR A 8 -13.76 -5.45 5.74
N ARG A 9 -13.66 -6.51 6.54
CA ARG A 9 -12.59 -7.52 6.39
C ARG A 9 -12.48 -8.08 4.98
N GLY A 10 -13.62 -8.32 4.32
CA GLY A 10 -13.68 -8.80 2.95
C GLY A 10 -13.09 -7.79 1.96
N GLN A 11 -13.47 -6.51 2.08
CA GLN A 11 -12.92 -5.43 1.27
C GLN A 11 -11.41 -5.26 1.53
N ALA A 12 -10.99 -5.19 2.79
CA ALA A 12 -9.58 -5.06 3.14
C ALA A 12 -8.74 -6.21 2.57
N CYS A 13 -9.24 -7.45 2.64
CA CYS A 13 -8.58 -8.61 2.03
C CYS A 13 -8.47 -8.50 0.51
N ALA A 14 -9.57 -8.14 -0.17
CA ALA A 14 -9.58 -7.96 -1.62
C ALA A 14 -8.59 -6.88 -2.06
N GLN A 15 -8.59 -5.72 -1.39
CA GLN A 15 -7.67 -4.63 -1.67
C GLN A 15 -6.22 -4.98 -1.34
N ALA A 16 -5.97 -5.74 -0.28
CA ALA A 16 -4.64 -6.24 0.04
C ALA A 16 -4.09 -7.14 -1.08
N VAL A 17 -4.91 -8.05 -1.60
CA VAL A 17 -4.54 -8.94 -2.72
C VAL A 17 -4.31 -8.13 -3.99
N HIS A 18 -5.20 -7.19 -4.31
CA HIS A 18 -5.07 -6.33 -5.48
C HIS A 18 -3.78 -5.50 -5.42
N ALA A 19 -3.55 -4.81 -4.29
CA ALA A 19 -2.33 -4.04 -4.05
C ALA A 19 -1.07 -4.91 -4.13
N ALA A 20 -1.10 -6.14 -3.60
CA ALA A 20 0.03 -7.06 -3.69
C ALA A 20 0.30 -7.50 -5.13
N GLY A 21 -0.74 -7.77 -5.93
CA GLY A 21 -0.60 -8.17 -7.33
C GLY A 21 -0.02 -7.05 -8.20
N GLU A 22 -0.60 -5.85 -8.12
CA GLU A 22 -0.19 -4.71 -8.97
C GLU A 22 1.20 -4.18 -8.63
N SER A 23 1.59 -4.20 -7.35
CA SER A 23 2.93 -3.73 -6.95
C SER A 23 4.05 -4.76 -7.10
N ALA A 24 3.73 -6.01 -7.45
CA ALA A 24 4.71 -7.07 -7.65
C ALA A 24 4.43 -7.86 -8.94
N PRO A 25 4.62 -7.26 -10.13
CA PRO A 25 4.34 -7.91 -11.42
C PRO A 25 5.32 -9.05 -11.78
N PHE A 26 6.19 -9.46 -10.84
CA PHE A 26 7.24 -10.45 -11.01
C PHE A 26 7.16 -11.54 -9.94
N ARG A 27 7.86 -12.67 -10.17
CA ARG A 27 7.95 -13.72 -9.16
C ARG A 27 8.74 -13.24 -7.95
N LEU A 28 8.09 -13.28 -6.79
CA LEU A 28 8.72 -12.90 -5.54
C LEU A 28 9.64 -14.01 -5.01
N PRO A 29 10.84 -13.66 -4.49
CA PRO A 29 11.69 -14.60 -3.79
C PRO A 29 10.96 -15.23 -2.59
N LYS A 30 11.29 -16.49 -2.28
CA LYS A 30 10.83 -17.13 -1.04
C LYS A 30 11.26 -16.29 0.17
N GLY A 31 10.36 -16.18 1.16
CA GLY A 31 10.58 -15.36 2.35
C GLY A 31 10.26 -13.88 2.19
N THR A 32 9.74 -13.45 1.03
CA THR A 32 9.14 -12.12 0.90
C THR A 32 7.94 -12.02 1.85
N VAL A 33 7.88 -10.95 2.63
CA VAL A 33 6.80 -10.71 3.60
C VAL A 33 5.98 -9.50 3.17
N ALA A 34 4.66 -9.61 3.30
CA ALA A 34 3.74 -8.50 3.13
C ALA A 34 3.46 -7.86 4.50
N VAL A 35 3.40 -6.53 4.53
CA VAL A 35 2.95 -5.75 5.69
C VAL A 35 1.78 -4.90 5.21
N ALA A 36 0.65 -5.01 5.92
CA ALA A 36 -0.55 -4.22 5.66
C ALA A 36 -0.66 -3.13 6.72
N LEU A 37 -0.62 -1.88 6.25
CA LEU A 37 -0.76 -0.68 7.05
C LEU A 37 -2.10 -0.01 6.72
N GLU A 38 -2.53 0.89 7.58
CA GLU A 38 -3.79 1.62 7.46
C GLU A 38 -3.52 3.12 7.25
N ALA A 39 -4.22 3.72 6.29
CA ALA A 39 -4.34 5.17 6.09
C ALA A 39 -5.73 5.62 6.55
N ASP A 40 -5.80 6.81 7.15
CA ASP A 40 -7.01 7.25 7.85
C ASP A 40 -8.18 7.55 6.89
N ASP A 41 -7.88 8.09 5.71
CA ASP A 41 -8.85 8.41 4.68
C ASP A 41 -8.21 8.45 3.26
N GLN A 42 -9.02 8.79 2.26
CA GLN A 42 -8.59 8.89 0.87
C GLN A 42 -7.58 10.02 0.62
N ALA A 43 -7.71 11.16 1.31
CA ALA A 43 -6.78 12.27 1.16
C ALA A 43 -5.40 11.88 1.71
N HIS A 44 -5.37 11.15 2.83
CA HIS A 44 -4.15 10.59 3.39
C HIS A 44 -3.49 9.59 2.41
N LEU A 45 -4.26 8.72 1.73
CA LEU A 45 -3.70 7.86 0.67
C LEU A 45 -3.06 8.68 -0.46
N LEU A 46 -3.74 9.72 -0.95
CA LEU A 46 -3.18 10.59 -2.00
C LEU A 46 -1.92 11.34 -1.55
N GLU A 47 -1.87 11.78 -0.29
CA GLU A 47 -0.64 12.37 0.28
C GLU A 47 0.49 11.35 0.33
N LEU A 48 0.22 10.12 0.76
CA LEU A 48 1.21 9.05 0.81
C LEU A 48 1.72 8.69 -0.59
N ASP A 49 0.85 8.61 -1.60
CA ASP A 49 1.20 8.41 -3.01
C ASP A 49 2.17 9.49 -3.51
N ALA A 50 1.86 10.77 -3.26
CA ALA A 50 2.74 11.88 -3.60
C ALA A 50 4.10 11.78 -2.89
N ARG A 51 4.12 11.40 -1.60
CA ARG A 51 5.37 11.25 -0.82
C ARG A 51 6.20 10.06 -1.27
N LEU A 52 5.58 8.93 -1.62
CA LEU A 52 6.26 7.77 -2.18
C LEU A 52 6.87 8.11 -3.55
N SER A 53 6.11 8.80 -4.39
CA SER A 53 6.55 9.32 -5.70
C SER A 53 7.74 10.27 -5.57
N ALA A 54 7.65 11.27 -4.68
CA ALA A 54 8.75 12.21 -4.41
C ALA A 54 9.99 11.50 -3.84
N GLY A 55 9.80 10.41 -3.10
CA GLY A 55 10.87 9.56 -2.62
C GLY A 55 11.45 8.61 -3.67
N GLY A 56 10.89 8.53 -4.87
CA GLY A 56 11.26 7.56 -5.91
C GLY A 56 11.06 6.11 -5.43
N ILE A 57 9.98 5.85 -4.69
CA ILE A 57 9.60 4.50 -4.25
C ILE A 57 8.62 3.95 -5.28
N SER A 58 8.92 2.79 -5.86
CA SER A 58 7.99 2.12 -6.79
C SER A 58 6.76 1.61 -6.02
N HIS A 59 5.57 2.01 -6.49
CA HIS A 59 4.29 1.68 -5.86
C HIS A 59 3.17 1.77 -6.90
N ALA A 60 2.01 1.21 -6.56
CA ALA A 60 0.79 1.24 -7.35
C ALA A 60 -0.34 1.81 -6.49
N LEU A 61 -1.03 2.83 -7.01
CA LEU A 61 -2.26 3.36 -6.43
C LEU A 61 -3.44 2.52 -6.91
N ILE A 62 -4.21 1.96 -5.98
CA ILE A 62 -5.34 1.09 -6.30
C ILE A 62 -6.62 1.91 -6.25
N THR A 63 -7.27 1.99 -7.40
CA THR A 63 -8.54 2.69 -7.61
C THR A 63 -9.61 1.71 -8.06
N GLU A 64 -10.82 1.83 -7.52
CA GLU A 64 -12.00 1.10 -7.98
C GLU A 64 -12.65 1.78 -9.21
N CYS A 65 -13.65 1.13 -9.81
CA CYS A 65 -14.30 1.57 -11.05
C CYS A 65 -14.92 2.97 -11.01
N ASP A 66 -15.23 3.49 -9.83
CA ASP A 66 -15.76 4.84 -9.60
C ASP A 66 -14.67 5.89 -9.33
N GLY A 67 -13.39 5.50 -9.40
CA GLY A 67 -12.25 6.36 -9.10
C GLY A 67 -11.92 6.49 -7.62
N GLN A 68 -12.59 5.74 -6.73
CA GLN A 68 -12.27 5.74 -5.31
C GLN A 68 -10.91 5.09 -5.07
N VAL A 69 -10.00 5.80 -4.39
CA VAL A 69 -8.69 5.27 -4.00
C VAL A 69 -8.85 4.45 -2.71
N MET A 70 -8.43 3.19 -2.78
CA MET A 70 -8.71 2.21 -1.72
C MET A 70 -7.43 1.67 -1.07
N ALA A 71 -6.32 1.67 -1.78
CA ALA A 71 -5.06 1.13 -1.29
C ALA A 71 -3.85 1.66 -2.08
N ILE A 72 -2.67 1.42 -1.51
CA ILE A 72 -1.37 1.54 -2.18
C ILE A 72 -0.61 0.23 -2.01
N GLY A 73 -0.23 -0.38 -3.13
CA GLY A 73 0.76 -1.45 -3.18
C GLY A 73 2.16 -0.85 -3.25
N ILE A 74 3.12 -1.35 -2.48
CA ILE A 74 4.52 -0.88 -2.55
C ILE A 74 5.36 -2.05 -3.05
N GLU A 75 6.19 -1.81 -4.06
CA GLU A 75 7.03 -2.85 -4.64
C GLU A 75 7.95 -3.44 -3.55
N PRO A 76 8.06 -4.78 -3.46
CA PRO A 76 8.91 -5.40 -2.45
C PRO A 76 10.37 -4.96 -2.58
N THR A 77 10.91 -4.43 -1.49
CA THR A 77 12.28 -3.91 -1.45
C THR A 77 13.04 -4.38 -0.21
N ARG A 78 14.36 -4.44 -0.33
CA ARG A 78 15.27 -4.65 0.81
C ARG A 78 15.57 -3.33 1.55
N ASP A 79 15.33 -2.18 0.92
CA ASP A 79 15.57 -0.87 1.51
C ASP A 79 14.41 -0.44 2.42
N ARG A 80 14.36 -1.05 3.60
CA ARG A 80 13.34 -0.75 4.62
C ARG A 80 13.46 0.68 5.16
N ALA A 81 14.65 1.26 5.15
CA ALA A 81 14.87 2.61 5.67
C ALA A 81 14.13 3.64 4.80
N LYS A 82 14.21 3.49 3.46
CA LYS A 82 13.50 4.33 2.51
C LYS A 82 11.98 4.26 2.68
N ILE A 83 11.43 3.05 2.83
CA ILE A 83 9.99 2.86 3.05
C ILE A 83 9.54 3.47 4.39
N ARG A 84 10.29 3.23 5.47
CA ARG A 84 9.92 3.70 6.81
C ARG A 84 9.83 5.22 6.92
N LYS A 85 10.61 5.98 6.15
CA LYS A 85 10.50 7.46 6.12
C LYS A 85 9.09 7.94 5.77
N VAL A 86 8.37 7.17 4.96
CA VAL A 86 6.99 7.48 4.59
C VAL A 86 6.01 6.76 5.52
N THR A 87 6.26 5.50 5.86
CA THR A 87 5.23 4.65 6.47
C THR A 87 5.33 4.44 7.99
N SER A 88 6.37 4.92 8.67
CA SER A 88 6.61 4.57 10.09
C SER A 88 5.57 5.07 11.08
N HIS A 89 4.77 6.06 10.71
CA HIS A 89 3.71 6.63 11.54
C HIS A 89 2.36 5.92 11.33
N LEU A 90 2.25 5.08 10.30
CA LEU A 90 1.04 4.33 10.00
C LEU A 90 0.90 3.14 10.93
N ARG A 91 -0.35 2.74 11.16
CA ARG A 91 -0.71 1.62 12.03
C ARG A 91 -0.85 0.35 11.21
N LEU A 92 -0.68 -0.81 11.85
CA LEU A 92 -1.08 -2.08 11.25
C LEU A 92 -2.60 -2.12 11.13
N ILE A 93 -3.10 -2.70 10.03
CA ILE A 93 -4.54 -2.93 9.86
C ILE A 93 -5.07 -3.89 10.95
N LYS A 94 -6.32 -3.69 11.36
CA LYS A 94 -6.99 -4.46 12.41
C LYS A 94 -7.98 -5.50 11.88
#